data_AF-A0A235IWT3-F1
#
_entry.id   AF-A0A235IWT3-F1
#
_cell.length_a   1.000
_cell.length_b   1.000
_cell.length_c   1.000
_cell.angle_alpha   90.00
_cell.angle_beta   90.00
_cell.angle_gamma   90.00
#
_symmetry.space_group_name_H-M   'P 1'
#
loop_
_entity.id
_entity.type
_entity.pdbx_description
1 polymer ?
#
loop_
_entity_poly.entity_id
_entity_poly.type
_entity_poly.pdbx_seq_one_letter_code
_entity_poly.pdbx_strand_id
1 'polypeptide(L)'
;MDNTPKPQESLALYVKRIRTSLGISQTELALIAGIHLQSLGKIERAMTTKLNSKSQRGLAYALQIPSEYLDAAVRGTPIGASDSLKFCPDCWQPGTPPEEIWLLVRSQCCFLCGTRLRNSCANCNEPITSLKFRFCPYCGKTYKESNDSESQTKPPKKN
;
A
#
# COMPACT_ATOMS: atom_id res chain seq x y z
N MET A 1 -19.52 0.40 2.64
CA MET A 1 -19.41 -0.85 1.87
C MET A 1 -17.99 -1.36 2.06
N ASP A 2 -17.83 -2.58 2.58
CA ASP A 2 -16.52 -3.17 2.80
C ASP A 2 -15.96 -3.72 1.48
N ASN A 3 -15.12 -2.89 0.85
CA ASN A 3 -14.48 -3.22 -0.43
C ASN A 3 -13.25 -4.12 -0.26
N THR A 4 -12.90 -4.49 0.97
CA THR A 4 -11.78 -5.39 1.28
C THR A 4 -12.01 -6.77 0.64
N PRO A 5 -10.98 -7.36 0.00
CA PRO A 5 -11.04 -8.73 -0.50
C PRO A 5 -11.37 -9.69 0.65
N LYS A 6 -12.30 -10.62 0.42
CA LYS A 6 -12.59 -11.65 1.42
C LYS A 6 -11.47 -12.71 1.42
N PRO A 7 -11.21 -13.38 2.55
CA PRO A 7 -10.28 -14.51 2.58
C PRO A 7 -10.69 -15.54 1.52
N GLN A 8 -9.72 -15.99 0.71
CA GLN A 8 -9.91 -16.98 -0.37
C GLN A 8 -10.83 -16.53 -1.53
N GLU A 9 -11.21 -15.25 -1.61
CA GLU A 9 -11.95 -14.73 -2.76
C GLU A 9 -11.04 -14.63 -3.98
N SER A 10 -11.41 -15.33 -5.06
CA SER A 10 -10.67 -15.21 -6.32
C SER A 10 -10.83 -13.81 -6.93
N LEU A 11 -9.83 -13.37 -7.69
CA LEU A 11 -9.89 -12.13 -8.47
C LEU A 11 -11.21 -11.99 -9.26
N ALA A 12 -11.68 -13.08 -9.89
CA ALA A 12 -12.90 -13.10 -10.67
C ALA A 12 -14.15 -12.74 -9.84
N LEU A 13 -14.30 -13.40 -8.68
CA LEU A 13 -15.41 -13.16 -7.76
C LEU A 13 -15.32 -11.76 -7.15
N TYR A 14 -14.11 -11.33 -6.79
CA TYR A 14 -13.87 -10.01 -6.22
C TYR A 14 -14.27 -8.89 -7.20
N VAL A 15 -13.75 -8.92 -8.43
CA VAL A 15 -14.09 -7.93 -9.47
C VAL A 15 -15.59 -7.93 -9.75
N LYS A 16 -16.20 -9.10 -9.91
CA LYS A 16 -17.65 -9.23 -10.16
C LYS A 16 -18.48 -8.67 -9.00
N ARG A 17 -18.07 -8.93 -7.74
CA ARG A 17 -18.73 -8.43 -6.53
C ARG A 17 -18.71 -6.91 -6.50
N ILE A 18 -17.53 -6.31 -6.62
CA ILE A 18 -17.37 -4.84 -6.55
C ILE A 18 -18.11 -4.17 -7.72
N ARG A 19 -18.00 -4.70 -8.94
CA ARG A 19 -18.75 -4.22 -10.10
C ARG A 19 -20.26 -4.22 -9.85
N THR A 20 -20.78 -5.33 -9.33
CA THR A 20 -22.23 -5.48 -9.06
C THR A 20 -22.68 -4.54 -7.93
N SER A 21 -21.85 -4.29 -6.92
CA SER A 21 -22.18 -3.30 -5.88
C SER A 21 -22.19 -1.86 -6.38
N LEU A 22 -21.43 -1.56 -7.43
CA LEU A 22 -21.44 -0.25 -8.10
C LEU A 22 -22.58 -0.11 -9.12
N GLY A 23 -23.32 -1.19 -9.41
CA GLY A 23 -24.43 -1.17 -10.37
C GLY A 23 -24.03 -1.04 -11.83
N ILE A 24 -22.74 -1.19 -12.16
CA ILE A 24 -22.22 -0.99 -13.52
C ILE A 24 -22.12 -2.30 -14.32
N SER A 25 -22.27 -2.19 -15.65
CA SER A 25 -22.18 -3.32 -16.58
C SER A 25 -20.73 -3.75 -16.86
N GLN A 26 -20.51 -4.95 -17.42
CA GLN A 26 -19.16 -5.36 -17.85
C GLN A 26 -18.60 -4.44 -18.95
N THR A 27 -19.43 -4.05 -19.90
CA THR A 27 -19.09 -3.12 -20.98
C THR A 27 -18.63 -1.77 -20.44
N GLU A 28 -19.34 -1.25 -19.45
CA GLU A 28 -19.03 0.03 -18.82
C GLU A 28 -17.75 -0.06 -17.97
N LEU A 29 -17.58 -1.13 -17.18
CA LEU A 29 -16.34 -1.35 -16.44
C LEU A 29 -15.13 -1.44 -17.38
N ALA A 30 -15.25 -2.17 -18.49
CA ALA A 30 -14.17 -2.30 -19.47
C ALA A 30 -13.79 -0.95 -20.08
N LEU A 31 -14.80 -0.13 -20.41
CA LEU A 31 -14.62 1.22 -20.95
C LEU A 31 -13.88 2.12 -19.94
N ILE A 32 -14.36 2.21 -18.70
CA ILE A 32 -13.76 3.07 -17.65
C ILE A 32 -12.35 2.59 -17.30
N ALA A 33 -12.13 1.28 -17.22
CA ALA A 33 -10.82 0.70 -16.91
C ALA A 33 -9.83 0.77 -18.10
N GLY A 34 -10.27 1.17 -19.30
CA GLY A 34 -9.43 1.21 -20.49
C GLY A 34 -8.89 -0.17 -20.89
N ILE A 35 -9.69 -1.23 -20.66
CA ILE A 35 -9.35 -2.61 -21.03
C ILE A 35 -10.34 -3.17 -22.05
N HIS A 36 -9.90 -4.11 -22.87
CA HIS A 36 -10.79 -4.76 -23.83
C HIS A 36 -11.86 -5.60 -23.12
N LEU A 37 -13.10 -5.56 -23.60
CA LEU A 37 -14.23 -6.30 -23.00
C LEU A 37 -13.95 -7.80 -22.89
N GLN A 38 -13.31 -8.41 -23.90
CA GLN A 38 -12.95 -9.83 -23.82
C GLN A 38 -11.94 -10.12 -22.71
N SER A 39 -11.01 -9.20 -22.44
CA SER A 39 -10.04 -9.34 -21.35
C SER A 39 -10.74 -9.28 -20.00
N LEU A 40 -11.68 -8.34 -19.82
CA LEU A 40 -12.53 -8.31 -18.63
C LEU A 40 -13.35 -9.60 -18.49
N GLY A 41 -13.93 -10.08 -19.58
CA GLY A 41 -14.68 -11.33 -19.60
C GLY A 41 -13.84 -12.56 -19.22
N LYS A 42 -12.54 -12.58 -19.54
CA LYS A 42 -11.60 -13.61 -19.09
C LYS A 42 -11.29 -13.49 -17.59
N ILE A 43 -11.18 -12.27 -17.08
CA ILE A 43 -10.97 -12.01 -15.64
C ILE A 43 -12.19 -12.50 -14.83
N GLU A 44 -13.41 -12.08 -15.19
CA GLU A 44 -14.63 -12.47 -14.44
C GLU A 44 -14.98 -13.96 -14.58
N ARG A 45 -14.44 -14.65 -15.59
CA ARG A 45 -14.54 -16.12 -15.75
C ARG A 45 -13.37 -16.89 -15.13
N ALA A 46 -12.50 -16.21 -14.37
CA ALA A 46 -11.31 -16.79 -13.75
C ALA A 46 -10.28 -17.42 -14.72
N MET A 47 -10.37 -17.10 -16.02
CA MET A 47 -9.38 -17.52 -17.03
C MET A 47 -8.10 -16.69 -16.95
N THR A 48 -8.17 -15.51 -16.33
CA THR A 48 -7.02 -14.64 -16.09
C THR A 48 -6.83 -14.49 -14.59
N THR A 49 -5.79 -15.13 -14.07
CA THR A 49 -5.43 -15.13 -12.64
C THR A 49 -4.37 -14.08 -12.30
N LYS A 50 -3.69 -13.52 -13.31
CA LYS A 50 -2.68 -12.46 -13.14
C LYS A 50 -3.08 -11.22 -13.94
N LEU A 51 -2.95 -10.05 -13.32
CA LEU A 51 -3.15 -8.76 -13.96
C LEU A 51 -1.81 -8.14 -14.35
N ASN A 52 -1.75 -7.50 -15.51
CA ASN A 52 -0.63 -6.60 -15.82
C ASN A 52 -0.84 -5.23 -15.14
N SER A 53 0.23 -4.44 -14.97
CA SER A 53 0.19 -3.18 -14.24
C SER A 53 -0.72 -2.10 -14.85
N LYS A 54 -1.03 -2.19 -16.15
CA LYS A 54 -1.97 -1.28 -16.83
C LYS A 54 -3.41 -1.65 -16.49
N SER A 55 -3.77 -2.92 -16.67
CA SER A 55 -5.09 -3.46 -16.36
C SER A 55 -5.40 -3.37 -14.87
N GLN A 56 -4.41 -3.61 -14.00
CA GLN A 56 -4.59 -3.49 -12.55
C GLN A 56 -4.92 -2.05 -12.14
N ARG A 57 -4.18 -1.05 -12.65
CA ARG A 57 -4.49 0.37 -12.37
C ARG A 57 -5.84 0.78 -12.96
N GLY A 58 -6.12 0.38 -14.19
CA GLY A 58 -7.40 0.69 -14.84
C GLY A 58 -8.59 0.12 -14.07
N LEU A 59 -8.49 -1.14 -13.64
CA LEU A 59 -9.52 -1.78 -12.80
C LEU A 59 -9.62 -1.14 -11.42
N ALA A 60 -8.50 -0.83 -10.76
CA ALA A 60 -8.51 -0.18 -9.45
C ALA A 60 -9.23 1.18 -9.51
N TYR A 61 -8.92 1.97 -10.55
CA TYR A 61 -9.58 3.24 -10.82
C TYR A 61 -11.09 3.05 -11.06
N ALA A 62 -11.46 2.16 -11.99
CA ALA A 62 -12.86 1.97 -12.37
C ALA A 62 -13.73 1.37 -11.26
N LEU A 63 -13.14 0.50 -10.43
CA LEU A 63 -13.81 -0.12 -9.27
C LEU A 63 -13.73 0.76 -8.01
N GLN A 64 -13.04 1.91 -8.07
CA GLN A 64 -12.83 2.82 -6.94
C GLN A 64 -12.24 2.13 -5.71
N ILE A 65 -11.24 1.26 -5.94
CA ILE A 65 -10.55 0.50 -4.90
C ILE A 65 -9.03 0.71 -4.97
N PRO A 66 -8.31 0.51 -3.86
CA PRO A 66 -6.85 0.46 -3.90
C PRO A 66 -6.34 -0.69 -4.80
N SER A 67 -5.26 -0.46 -5.54
CA SER A 67 -4.65 -1.48 -6.41
C SER A 67 -4.13 -2.69 -5.65
N GLU A 68 -3.83 -2.51 -4.37
CA GLU A 68 -3.39 -3.53 -3.41
C GLU A 68 -4.49 -4.56 -3.18
N TYR A 69 -5.76 -4.16 -3.29
CA TYR A 69 -6.89 -5.07 -3.12
C TYR A 69 -6.98 -6.06 -4.28
N LEU A 70 -6.68 -5.60 -5.49
CA LEU A 70 -6.56 -6.46 -6.65
C LEU A 70 -5.35 -7.41 -6.53
N ASP A 71 -4.21 -6.93 -6.01
CA ASP A 71 -3.03 -7.77 -5.81
C ASP A 71 -3.28 -8.85 -4.74
N ALA A 72 -3.92 -8.49 -3.64
CA ALA A 72 -4.34 -9.42 -2.60
C ALA A 72 -5.32 -10.48 -3.14
N ALA A 73 -6.30 -10.07 -3.94
CA ALA A 73 -7.24 -10.98 -4.60
C ALA A 73 -6.56 -11.89 -5.65
N VAL A 74 -5.48 -11.43 -6.29
CA VAL A 74 -4.64 -12.26 -7.19
C VAL A 74 -3.84 -13.29 -6.40
N ARG A 75 -3.28 -12.91 -5.25
CA ARG A 75 -2.44 -13.77 -4.40
C ARG A 75 -3.26 -14.70 -3.49
N GLY A 76 -4.56 -14.44 -3.33
CA GLY A 76 -5.41 -15.15 -2.37
C GLY A 76 -4.99 -14.94 -0.91
N THR A 77 -4.13 -13.94 -0.66
CA THR A 77 -3.61 -13.64 0.68
C THR A 77 -4.46 -12.52 1.28
N PRO A 78 -4.96 -12.65 2.52
CA PRO A 78 -5.61 -11.54 3.19
C PRO A 78 -4.61 -10.39 3.32
N ILE A 79 -5.08 -9.15 3.11
CA ILE A 79 -4.26 -7.96 3.36
C ILE A 79 -3.97 -7.94 4.85
N GLY A 80 -2.78 -8.39 5.22
CA GLY A 80 -2.31 -8.39 6.60
C GLY A 80 -2.16 -6.96 7.09
N ALA A 81 -2.38 -6.74 8.39
CA ALA A 81 -2.21 -5.45 9.05
C ALA A 81 -0.82 -4.79 8.82
N SER A 82 0.16 -5.57 8.35
CA SER A 82 1.51 -5.13 7.98
C SER A 82 1.56 -4.19 6.77
N ASP A 83 0.62 -4.29 5.81
CA ASP A 83 0.57 -3.38 4.65
C ASP A 83 -0.02 -2.01 5.00
N SER A 84 -0.65 -1.92 6.17
CA SER A 84 -1.25 -0.69 6.68
C SER A 84 -0.25 0.19 7.41
N LEU A 85 0.85 -0.37 7.93
CA LEU A 85 1.78 0.37 8.77
C LEU A 85 2.66 1.28 7.90
N LYS A 86 2.14 2.48 7.68
CA LYS A 86 2.78 3.55 6.93
C LYS A 86 3.04 4.73 7.85
N PHE A 87 4.13 5.44 7.59
CA PHE A 87 4.42 6.69 8.27
C PHE A 87 5.09 7.69 7.34
N CYS A 88 4.96 8.97 7.67
CA CYS A 88 5.70 10.02 7.01
C CYS A 88 7.07 10.18 7.68
N PRO A 89 8.20 10.02 6.96
CA PRO A 89 9.51 10.22 7.56
C PRO A 89 9.72 11.66 8.03
N ASP A 90 9.02 12.67 7.50
CA ASP A 90 9.22 14.06 7.88
C ASP A 90 8.29 14.50 9.01
N CYS A 91 7.01 14.10 8.96
CA CYS A 91 6.00 14.52 9.94
C CYS A 91 5.90 13.60 11.16
N TRP A 92 6.22 12.31 11.05
CA TRP A 92 6.05 11.37 12.16
C TRP A 92 6.99 11.67 13.33
N GLN A 93 6.48 11.69 14.56
CA GLN A 93 7.31 11.84 15.75
C GLN A 93 7.66 10.47 16.34
N PRO A 94 8.94 10.17 16.59
CA PRO A 94 9.32 8.88 17.15
C PRO A 94 8.69 8.63 18.52
N GLY A 95 8.11 7.45 18.70
CA GLY A 95 7.41 7.08 19.93
C GLY A 95 5.93 7.51 19.97
N THR A 96 5.44 8.26 18.98
CA THR A 96 4.00 8.49 18.80
C THR A 96 3.42 7.47 17.82
N PRO A 97 2.14 7.09 17.97
CA PRO A 97 1.46 6.35 16.92
C PRO A 97 1.47 7.16 15.60
N PRO A 98 1.52 6.49 14.44
CA PRO A 98 1.30 7.14 13.16
C PRO A 98 -0.14 7.70 13.10
N GLU A 99 -0.34 8.74 12.29
CA GLU A 99 -1.68 9.27 12.05
C GLU A 99 -2.57 8.20 11.40
N GLU A 100 -3.81 8.07 11.87
CA GLU A 100 -4.76 7.09 11.33
C GLU A 100 -4.98 7.26 9.82
N ILE A 101 -4.91 8.50 9.32
CA ILE A 101 -5.03 8.77 7.89
C ILE A 101 -3.91 8.14 7.07
N TRP A 102 -2.71 7.96 7.63
CA TRP A 102 -1.61 7.27 6.96
C TRP A 102 -1.84 5.76 6.88
N LEU A 103 -2.56 5.19 7.86
CA LEU A 103 -2.85 3.76 7.92
C LEU A 103 -3.88 3.30 6.88
N LEU A 104 -4.57 4.24 6.23
CA LEU A 104 -5.48 3.93 5.13
C LEU A 104 -4.70 3.37 3.93
N VAL A 105 -5.22 2.31 3.33
CA VAL A 105 -4.60 1.65 2.17
C VAL A 105 -4.40 2.62 1.01
N ARG A 106 -5.39 3.51 0.78
CA ARG A 106 -5.35 4.56 -0.25
C ARG A 106 -4.32 5.66 0.00
N SER A 107 -3.82 5.81 1.22
CA SER A 107 -2.88 6.88 1.56
C SER A 107 -1.49 6.51 1.06
N GLN A 108 -1.04 7.21 0.02
CA GLN A 108 0.30 7.05 -0.56
C GLN A 108 1.25 8.17 -0.14
N CYS A 109 0.72 9.34 0.23
CA CYS A 109 1.46 10.52 0.63
C CYS A 109 0.92 11.08 1.95
N CYS A 110 1.78 11.77 2.70
CA CYS A 110 1.41 12.49 3.89
C CYS A 110 0.50 13.68 3.53
N PHE A 111 -0.61 13.83 4.24
CA PHE A 111 -1.54 14.93 4.01
C PHE A 111 -0.97 16.30 4.44
N LEU A 112 0.02 16.31 5.35
CA LEU A 112 0.63 17.54 5.87
C LEU A 112 1.75 18.08 4.98
N CYS A 113 2.68 17.22 4.53
CA CYS A 113 3.87 17.65 3.79
C CYS A 113 3.93 17.15 2.34
N GLY A 114 3.02 16.26 1.92
CA GLY A 114 3.04 15.65 0.59
C GLY A 114 4.10 14.56 0.39
N THR A 115 5.00 14.33 1.35
CA THR A 115 6.02 13.28 1.26
C THR A 115 5.39 11.90 1.16
N ARG A 116 5.94 11.04 0.28
CA ARG A 116 5.50 9.66 0.10
C ARG A 116 5.64 8.89 1.42
N LEU A 117 4.55 8.25 1.84
CA LEU A 117 4.54 7.42 3.04
C LEU A 117 5.41 6.17 2.84
N ARG A 118 6.12 5.76 3.89
CA ARG A 118 7.00 4.59 3.87
C ARG A 118 6.42 3.50 4.76
N ASN A 119 6.53 2.26 4.29
CA ASN A 119 6.24 1.03 5.04
C ASN A 119 7.49 0.13 5.17
N SER A 120 8.63 0.56 4.62
CA SER A 120 9.91 -0.12 4.69
C SER A 120 11.03 0.82 5.11
N CYS A 121 12.09 0.26 5.66
CA CYS A 121 13.28 1.01 6.03
C CYS A 121 14.00 1.54 4.78
N ALA A 122 14.38 2.82 4.77
CA ALA A 122 15.11 3.43 3.66
C ALA A 122 16.53 2.87 3.47
N ASN A 123 17.09 2.21 4.49
CA ASN A 123 18.46 1.68 4.43
C ASN A 123 18.53 0.21 4.02
N CYS A 124 17.73 -0.66 4.66
CA CYS A 124 17.79 -2.10 4.42
C CYS A 124 16.59 -2.65 3.64
N ASN A 125 15.62 -1.80 3.27
CA ASN A 125 14.37 -2.17 2.59
C ASN A 125 13.48 -3.19 3.32
N GLU A 126 13.84 -3.60 4.54
CA GLU A 126 13.00 -4.48 5.37
C GLU A 126 11.68 -3.78 5.77
N PRO A 127 10.57 -4.53 5.85
CA PRO A 127 9.28 -3.98 6.23
C PRO A 127 9.29 -3.53 7.68
N ILE A 128 8.60 -2.42 7.95
CA ILE A 128 8.50 -1.87 9.29
C ILE A 128 7.36 -2.60 10.01
N THR A 129 7.73 -3.34 11.05
CA THR A 129 6.77 -4.12 11.85
C THR A 129 6.22 -3.35 13.05
N SER A 130 6.93 -2.30 13.49
CA SER A 130 6.50 -1.45 14.61
C SER A 130 7.16 -0.07 14.55
N LEU A 131 6.35 0.97 14.82
CA LEU A 131 6.81 2.36 15.03
C LEU A 131 6.95 2.70 16.52
N LYS A 132 6.95 1.71 17.42
CA LYS A 132 7.22 1.93 18.85
C LYS A 132 8.63 2.49 19.08
N PHE A 133 9.57 2.12 18.20
CA PHE A 133 10.98 2.51 18.29
C PHE A 133 11.36 3.44 17.13
N ARG A 134 12.31 4.35 17.39
CA ARG A 134 12.80 5.31 16.38
C ARG A 134 13.71 4.71 15.30
N PHE A 135 14.07 3.43 15.46
CA PHE A 135 15.07 2.73 14.67
C PHE A 135 14.51 1.46 14.05
N CYS A 136 15.09 1.07 12.92
CA CYS A 136 14.82 -0.20 12.27
C CYS A 136 15.32 -1.36 13.14
N PRO A 137 14.49 -2.37 13.46
CA PRO A 137 14.92 -3.52 14.26
C PRO A 137 15.94 -4.40 13.53
N TYR A 138 16.03 -4.32 12.20
CA TYR A 138 16.92 -5.14 11.38
C TYR A 138 18.30 -4.50 11.17
N CYS A 139 18.34 -3.21 10.82
CA CYS A 139 19.61 -2.52 10.51
C CYS A 139 20.04 -1.48 11.56
N GLY A 140 19.22 -1.22 12.59
CA GLY A 140 19.52 -0.27 13.66
C GLY A 140 19.51 1.21 13.25
N LYS A 141 19.34 1.55 11.97
CA LYS A 141 19.27 2.95 11.52
C LYS A 141 17.96 3.61 11.91
N THR A 142 18.02 4.90 12.19
CA THR A 142 16.84 5.72 12.50
C THR A 142 15.95 5.88 11.26
N TYR A 143 14.65 5.94 11.47
CA TYR A 143 13.70 6.19 10.38
C TYR A 143 13.67 7.65 9.93
N LYS A 144 14.00 8.55 10.86
CA LYS A 144 14.25 9.97 10.62
C LYS A 144 15.74 10.20 10.53
N GLU A 145 16.19 10.81 9.44
CA GLU A 145 17.48 11.49 9.42
C GLU A 145 17.25 12.82 10.15
N SER A 146 17.77 12.93 11.37
CA SER A 146 17.90 14.22 12.02
C SER A 146 18.85 15.04 11.17
N ASN A 147 18.34 16.11 10.53
CA ASN A 147 19.19 17.19 10.02
C ASN A 147 19.82 17.98 11.20
N ASP A 148 20.45 17.28 12.15
CA ASP A 148 21.34 17.87 13.13
C ASP A 148 22.74 17.88 12.53
N SER A 149 22.96 18.82 11.62
CA SER A 149 24.30 19.24 11.24
C SER A 149 24.85 20.20 12.30
N GLU A 150 25.22 19.71 13.48
CA GLU A 150 26.08 20.37 14.49
C GLU A 150 26.24 19.38 15.67
N SER A 151 27.37 18.92 16.20
CA SER A 151 28.77 19.34 16.15
C SER A 151 29.67 18.15 16.52
N GLN A 152 30.90 18.22 16.04
CA GLN A 152 32.04 17.40 16.44
C GLN A 152 32.31 17.52 17.95
N THR A 153 32.75 16.44 18.60
CA THR A 153 33.96 16.48 19.43
C THR A 153 34.45 15.05 19.75
N LYS A 154 35.65 14.75 19.24
CA LYS A 154 36.42 13.55 19.57
C LYS A 154 36.70 13.51 21.08
N PRO A 155 36.71 12.34 21.74
CA PRO A 155 37.17 12.23 23.12
C PRO A 155 38.70 12.41 23.19
N PRO A 156 39.25 13.04 24.25
CA PRO A 156 40.68 13.18 24.41
C PRO A 156 41.30 11.81 24.77
N LYS A 157 42.38 11.44 24.07
CA LYS A 157 43.27 10.36 24.49
C LYS A 157 44.05 10.84 25.72
N LYS A 158 43.84 10.19 26.87
CA LYS A 158 44.73 10.29 28.03
C LYS A 158 45.96 9.40 27.77
N ASN A 159 47.14 10.02 27.72
CA ASN A 159 48.42 9.39 28.07
C ASN A 159 48.89 10.03 29.37
#